data_AF-A0A662VBF1-F1
#
_entry.id   AF-A0A662VBF1-F1
#
_cell.length_a   1.000
_cell.length_b   1.000
_cell.length_c   1.000
_cell.angle_alpha   90.00
_cell.angle_beta   90.00
_cell.angle_gamma   90.00
#
_symmetry.space_group_name_H-M   'P 1'
#
loop_
_entity.id
_entity.type
_entity.pdbx_description
1 polymer ?
#
loop_
_entity_poly.entity_id
_entity_poly.type
_entity_poly.pdbx_seq_one_letter_code
_entity_poly.pdbx_strand_id
1 'polypeptide(L)' 'MIRTTKEKAMLVKKENTQYIVELHRTPEGKLFVVAMKDTKHKYRKNDEEKEWEYGMDEVEEIEYEKLSQEIRAALSEAGL' A
#
# COMPACT_ATOMS: atom_id res chain seq x y z
N MET A 1 -13.81 -2.90 12.80
CA MET A 1 -13.19 -3.09 11.47
C MET A 1 -13.72 -1.97 10.59
N ILE A 2 -12.87 -1.07 10.11
CA ILE A 2 -13.30 0.04 9.24
C ILE A 2 -13.59 -0.56 7.86
N ARG A 3 -14.79 -0.33 7.32
CA ARG A 3 -15.14 -0.77 5.97
C ARG A 3 -14.52 0.20 4.97
N THR A 4 -13.55 -0.27 4.21
CA THR A 4 -12.92 0.47 3.11
C THR A 4 -13.04 -0.31 1.81
N THR A 5 -13.00 0.40 0.69
CA THR A 5 -12.89 -0.17 -0.65
C THR A 5 -11.54 0.23 -1.23
N LYS A 6 -10.79 -0.75 -1.78
CA LYS A 6 -9.54 -0.48 -2.50
C LYS A 6 -9.87 0.25 -3.81
N GLU A 7 -9.38 1.49 -3.95
CA GLU A 7 -9.55 2.29 -5.17
C GLU A 7 -8.40 2.04 -6.15
N LYS A 8 -7.17 1.99 -5.64
CA LYS A 8 -5.96 1.86 -6.46
C LYS A 8 -4.82 1.22 -5.67
N ALA A 9 -3.97 0.48 -6.36
CA ALA A 9 -2.67 0.03 -5.85
C ALA A 9 -1.56 0.56 -6.76
N MET A 10 -0.48 1.04 -6.16
CA MET A 10 0.65 1.62 -6.89
C MET A 10 1.96 1.08 -6.34
N LEU A 11 2.92 0.84 -7.22
CA LEU A 11 4.28 0.49 -6.84
C LEU A 11 5.10 1.77 -6.83
N VAL A 12 5.41 2.25 -5.63
CA VAL A 12 6.12 3.51 -5.45
C VAL A 12 7.59 3.22 -5.24
N LYS A 13 8.43 3.82 -6.10
CA LYS A 13 9.89 3.81 -5.94
C LYS A 13 10.34 5.14 -5.36
N LYS A 14 11.08 5.07 -4.25
CA LYS A 14 11.72 6.21 -3.60
C LYS A 14 13.17 5.83 -3.27
N GLU A 15 14.11 6.51 -3.93
CA GLU A 15 15.54 6.23 -3.83
C GLU A 15 15.85 4.74 -4.09
N ASN A 16 16.30 4.02 -3.07
CA ASN A 16 16.65 2.59 -3.15
C ASN A 16 15.60 1.68 -2.52
N THR A 17 14.41 2.21 -2.20
CA THR A 17 13.31 1.47 -1.59
C THR A 17 12.10 1.46 -2.51
N GLN A 18 11.45 0.30 -2.59
CA GLN A 18 10.18 0.12 -3.27
C GLN A 18 9.12 -0.29 -2.24
N TYR A 19 7.92 0.24 -2.37
CA TYR A 19 6.78 -0.12 -1.54
C TYR A 19 5.49 -0.05 -2.34
N ILE A 20 4.53 -0.90 -2.00
CA ILE A 20 3.18 -0.86 -2.54
C ILE A 20 2.38 0.15 -1.72
N VAL A 21 1.70 1.07 -2.40
CA VAL A 21 0.76 2.02 -1.81
C VAL A 21 -0.64 1.67 -2.28
N GLU A 22 -1.49 1.24 -1.35
CA GLU A 22 -2.91 1.09 -1.59
C GLU A 22 -3.67 2.33 -1.12
N LEU A 23 -4.57 2.79 -1.98
CA LEU A 23 -5.53 3.84 -1.68
C LEU A 23 -6.87 3.19 -1.36
N HIS A 24 -7.37 3.48 -0.16
CA HIS A 24 -8.61 2.94 0.37
C HIS A 24 -9.57 4.07 0.68
N ARG A 25 -10.80 4.00 0.17
CA ARG A 25 -11.83 4.98 0.50
C ARG A 25 -12.91 4.37 1.36
N THR A 26 -13.29 5.10 2.40
CA THR A 26 -14.47 4.76 3.22
C THR A 26 -15.76 5.18 2.51
N PRO A 27 -16.93 4.60 2.87
CA PRO A 27 -18.22 5.07 2.37
C PRO A 27 -18.49 6.57 2.63
N GLU A 28 -17.87 7.14 3.67
CA GLU A 28 -17.94 8.56 4.02
C GLU A 28 -17.02 9.45 3.18
N GLY A 29 -16.25 8.86 2.26
CA GLY A 29 -15.36 9.59 1.34
C GLY A 29 -13.95 9.85 1.88
N LYS A 30 -13.63 9.44 3.12
CA LYS A 30 -12.27 9.57 3.68
C LYS A 30 -11.31 8.61 2.98
N LEU A 31 -10.15 9.12 2.58
CA LEU A 31 -9.06 8.40 1.95
C LEU A 31 -8.06 7.90 2.99
N PHE A 32 -7.62 6.66 2.85
CA PHE A 32 -6.60 6.01 3.64
C PHE A 32 -5.48 5.55 2.71
N VAL A 33 -4.24 5.81 3.13
CA VAL A 33 -3.04 5.41 2.42
C VAL A 33 -2.41 4.27 3.22
N VAL A 34 -2.29 3.10 2.60
CA VAL A 34 -1.66 1.92 3.21
C VAL A 34 -0.38 1.62 2.44
N ALA A 35 0.76 1.74 3.10
CA ALA A 35 2.05 1.47 2.49
C ALA A 35 2.64 0.15 3.00
N MET A 36 3.04 -0.71 2.08
CA MET A 36 3.57 -2.06 2.33
C MET A 36 4.94 -2.18 1.69
N LYS A 37 5.97 -2.39 2.50
CA LYS A 37 7.35 -2.54 2.00
C LYS A 37 7.63 -3.93 1.46
N ASP A 38 7.06 -4.94 2.09
CA ASP A 38 7.22 -6.34 1.69
C ASP A 38 6.04 -6.76 0.80
N THR A 39 6.32 -7.24 -0.40
CA THR A 39 5.30 -7.82 -1.29
C THR A 39 4.98 -9.27 -0.91
N LYS A 40 5.82 -9.87 -0.07
CA LYS A 40 5.72 -11.27 0.35
C LYS A 40 5.36 -11.33 1.82
N HIS A 41 4.12 -11.70 2.10
CA HIS A 41 3.60 -11.74 3.45
C HIS A 41 3.43 -13.19 3.89
N LYS A 42 4.10 -13.55 4.98
CA LYS A 42 3.86 -14.80 5.70
C LYS A 42 3.01 -14.49 6.92
N TYR A 43 1.91 -15.19 7.10
CA TYR A 43 1.19 -15.18 8.38
C TYR A 43 1.01 -16.60 8.89
N ARG A 44 1.18 -16.76 10.20
CA ARG A 44 0.94 -18.02 10.89
C ARG A 44 -0.39 -17.92 11.62
N LYS A 45 -1.32 -18.80 11.28
CA LYS A 45 -2.58 -18.94 12.03
C LYS A 45 -2.57 -20.33 12.66
N ASN A 46 -2.41 -20.38 13.98
CA ASN A 46 -2.16 -21.60 14.74
C ASN A 46 -0.86 -22.30 14.28
N ASP A 47 -0.95 -23.51 13.70
CA ASP A 47 0.17 -24.30 13.17
C ASP A 47 0.27 -24.31 11.64
N GLU A 48 -0.60 -23.58 10.93
CA GLU A 48 -0.48 -23.39 9.49
C GLU A 48 0.30 -22.10 9.18
N GLU A 49 1.43 -22.24 8.49
CA GLU A 49 2.09 -21.13 7.79
C GLU A 49 1.42 -20.95 6.43
N LYS A 50 0.82 -19.77 6.21
CA LYS A 50 0.32 -19.37 4.90
C LYS A 50 1.17 -18.23 4.38
N GLU A 51 1.76 -18.49 3.22
CA GLU A 51 2.49 -17.50 2.44
C GLU A 51 1.54 -16.96 1.38
N TRP A 52 1.42 -15.64 1.32
CA TRP A 52 0.76 -14.97 0.21
C TRP A 52 1.69 -13.90 -0.34
N GLU A 53 1.75 -13.84 -1.65
CA GLU A 53 2.45 -12.80 -2.38
C GLU A 53 1.41 -11.81 -2.89
N TYR A 54 1.73 -10.53 -2.79
CA TYR A 54 0.88 -9.48 -3.30
C TYR A 54 0.83 -9.60 -4.83
N GLY A 55 -0.37 -9.75 -5.38
CA GLY A 55 -0.58 -9.81 -6.82
C GLY A 55 -0.19 -8.48 -7.46
N MET A 56 0.89 -8.48 -8.25
CA MET A 56 1.43 -7.28 -8.91
C MET A 56 0.71 -6.95 -10.24
N ASP A 57 -0.20 -7.81 -10.70
CA ASP A 57 -0.79 -7.76 -12.04
C ASP A 57 -1.59 -6.47 -12.32
N GLU A 58 -2.15 -5.83 -11.28
CA GLU A 58 -2.94 -4.60 -11.38
C GLU A 58 -2.24 -3.37 -10.76
N VAL A 59 -0.95 -3.48 -10.41
CA VAL A 59 -0.23 -2.44 -9.71
C VAL A 59 0.49 -1.53 -10.71
N GLU A 60 0.13 -0.24 -10.71
CA GLU A 60 0.80 0.75 -11.55
C GLU A 60 2.10 1.24 -10.90
N GLU A 61 3.22 1.19 -11.63
CA GLU A 61 4.47 1.74 -11.15
C GLU A 61 4.50 3.27 -11.29
N ILE A 62 4.80 3.96 -10.19
CA ILE A 62 4.86 5.42 -10.14
C ILE A 62 6.04 5.89 -9.31
N GLU A 63 6.72 6.93 -9.77
CA GLU A 63 7.79 7.58 -8.99
C GLU A 63 7.16 8.36 -7.83
N TYR A 64 7.81 8.33 -6.65
CA TYR A 64 7.33 9.05 -5.47
C TYR A 64 6.98 10.52 -5.75
N GLU A 65 7.78 11.21 -6.56
CA GLU A 65 7.60 12.63 -6.89
C GLU A 65 6.32 12.92 -7.70
N LYS A 66 5.80 11.92 -8.42
CA LYS A 66 4.58 12.02 -9.23
C LYS A 66 3.31 11.79 -8.41
N LEU A 67 3.44 11.38 -7.15
CA LEU A 67 2.30 11.26 -6.24
C LEU A 67 1.75 12.63 -5.85
N SER A 68 0.45 12.68 -5.58
CA SER A 68 -0.19 13.89 -5.05
C SER A 68 0.46 14.31 -3.73
N GLN A 69 0.41 15.61 -3.42
CA GLN A 69 1.01 16.15 -2.21
C GLN A 69 0.43 15.50 -0.93
N GLU A 70 -0.87 15.20 -0.92
CA GLU A 70 -1.54 14.53 0.20
C GLU A 70 -0.99 13.13 0.45
N ILE A 71 -0.77 12.33 -0.60
CA ILE A 71 -0.22 10.98 -0.47
C ILE A 71 1.24 11.05 0.00
N ARG A 72 2.04 11.95 -0.57
CA ARG A 72 3.44 12.15 -0.14
C ARG A 72 3.52 12.58 1.33
N ALA A 73 2.63 13.46 1.78
CA ALA A 73 2.58 13.87 3.18
C ALA A 73 2.26 12.67 4.10
N ALA A 74 1.25 11.87 3.76
CA ALA A 74 0.88 10.68 4.54
C ALA A 74 2.02 9.64 4.61
N LEU A 75 2.73 9.41 3.50
CA LEU A 75 3.89 8.52 3.47
C LEU A 75 5.04 9.06 4.32
N SER A 76 5.33 10.37 4.21
CA SER A 76 6.38 11.02 5.00
C SER A 76 6.09 10.98 6.49
N GLU A 77 4.83 11.17 6.92
CA GLU A 77 4.41 11.03 8.32
C GLU A 77 4.59 9.61 8.85
N ALA A 78 4.40 8.60 7.98
CA ALA A 78 4.65 7.19 8.29
C ALA A 78 6.13 6.80 8.28
N GLY A 79 7.05 7.74 7.98
CA GLY A 79 8.49 7.50 7.90
C GLY A 79 8.95 6.80 6.62
N LEU A 80 8.18 6.90 5.54
CA LEU A 80 8.44 6.29 4.23
C LEU A 80 8.83 7.31 3.16
#